data_AF-A0A530ABY3-F1
#
_entry.id   AF-A0A530ABY3-F1
#
_cell.length_a   1.000
_cell.length_b   1.000
_cell.length_c   1.000
_cell.angle_alpha   90.00
_cell.angle_beta   90.00
_cell.angle_gamma   90.00
#
_symmetry.space_group_name_H-M   'P 1'
#
loop_
_entity.id
_entity.type
_entity.pdbx_description
1 polymer ?
#
loop_
_entity_poly.entity_id
_entity_poly.type
_entity_poly.pdbx_seq_one_letter_code
_entity_poly.pdbx_strand_id
1 'polypeptide(L)' 'METQSTWQTVAILIARLIFAAMFAMAVAFKFMDMGATAGYIAAAGFPFPLFLAWCAAILEALLVIAF' A
#
# COMPACT_ATOMS: atom_id res chain seq x y z
N MET A 1 15.53 29.39 -1.58
CA MET A 1 15.24 28.02 -2.06
C MET A 1 16.52 27.23 -1.86
N GLU A 2 16.60 26.43 -0.79
CA GLU A 2 17.76 25.55 -0.57
C GLU A 2 17.86 24.60 -1.76
N THR A 3 18.99 24.62 -2.47
CA THR A 3 19.23 23.71 -3.60
C THR A 3 19.41 22.30 -3.07
N GLN A 4 18.46 21.41 -3.35
CA GLN A 4 18.52 20.02 -2.90
C GLN A 4 19.76 19.32 -3.45
N SER A 5 20.58 18.74 -2.58
CA SER A 5 21.78 18.01 -2.99
C SER A 5 21.41 16.76 -3.80
N THR A 6 22.31 16.33 -4.68
CA THR A 6 22.14 15.09 -5.46
C THR A 6 21.87 13.89 -4.56
N TRP A 7 22.55 13.81 -3.41
CA TRP A 7 22.36 12.74 -2.43
C TRP A 7 20.97 12.74 -1.80
N GLN A 8 20.42 13.90 -1.48
CA GLN A 8 19.03 14.01 -1.01
C GLN A 8 18.04 13.57 -2.09
N THR A 9 18.28 13.94 -3.35
CA THR A 9 17.44 13.52 -4.48
C THR A 9 17.46 12.00 -4.65
N VAL A 10 18.64 11.39 -4.62
CA VAL A 10 18.79 9.92 -4.69
C VAL A 10 18.08 9.25 -3.52
N ALA A 11 18.25 9.74 -2.29
CA ALA A 11 17.59 9.18 -1.12
C ALA A 11 16.06 9.25 -1.23
N ILE A 12 15.50 10.36 -1.72
CA ILE A 12 14.06 10.51 -1.93
C ILE A 12 13.57 9.55 -3.01
N LEU A 13 14.28 9.41 -4.13
CA LEU A 13 13.90 8.47 -5.19
C LEU A 13 13.90 7.01 -4.70
N ILE A 14 14.92 6.62 -3.94
CA ILE A 14 15.00 5.28 -3.33
C ILE A 14 13.83 5.07 -2.37
N ALA A 15 13.54 6.04 -1.50
CA ALA A 15 12.42 5.94 -0.57
C ALA A 15 11.10 5.75 -1.32
N ARG A 16 10.84 6.51 -2.39
CA ARG A 16 9.64 6.37 -3.23
C ARG A 16 9.54 4.98 -3.84
N LEU A 17 10.64 4.46 -4.40
CA LEU A 17 10.67 3.11 -4.97
C LEU A 17 10.36 2.03 -3.94
N ILE A 18 10.92 2.15 -2.72
CA ILE A 18 10.66 1.20 -1.63
C ILE A 18 9.17 1.24 -1.26
N PHE A 19 8.60 2.42 -1.03
CA PHE A 19 7.18 2.55 -0.70
C PHE A 19 6.27 2.03 -1.82
N ALA A 20 6.55 2.39 -3.07
CA ALA A 20 5.79 1.91 -4.23
C ALA A 20 5.83 0.38 -4.34
N ALA A 21 7.01 -0.23 -4.18
CA ALA A 21 7.16 -1.69 -4.22
C ALA A 21 6.42 -2.40 -3.06
N MET A 22 6.48 -1.84 -1.85
CA MET A 22 5.75 -2.37 -0.69
C MET A 22 4.23 -2.31 -0.90
N PHE A 23 3.70 -1.20 -1.40
CA PHE A 23 2.28 -1.10 -1.72
C PHE A 23 1.88 -2.04 -2.86
N ALA A 24 2.71 -2.19 -3.90
CA ALA A 24 2.44 -3.10 -5.00
C ALA A 24 2.38 -4.56 -4.53
N MET A 25 3.29 -4.94 -3.63
CA MET A 25 3.27 -6.26 -3.00
C MET A 25 2.01 -6.45 -2.13
N ALA A 26 1.62 -5.44 -1.33
CA ALA A 26 0.43 -5.51 -0.49
C ALA A 26 -0.85 -5.68 -1.32
N VAL A 27 -0.96 -4.95 -2.43
CA VAL A 27 -2.05 -5.05 -3.40
C VAL A 27 -2.07 -6.45 -4.02
N ALA A 28 -0.92 -6.96 -4.47
CA ALA A 28 -0.81 -8.30 -5.06
C ALA A 28 -1.28 -9.38 -4.08
N PHE A 29 -0.88 -9.30 -2.79
CA PHE A 29 -1.35 -10.24 -1.77
C PHE A 29 -2.87 -10.18 -1.55
N LYS A 30 -3.48 -8.99 -1.57
CA LYS A 30 -4.95 -8.85 -1.46
C LYS A 30 -5.69 -9.42 -2.66
N PHE A 31 -5.15 -9.25 -3.86
CA PHE A 31 -5.74 -9.82 -5.07
C PHE A 31 -5.58 -11.34 -5.17
N MET A 32 -4.51 -11.90 -4.61
CA MET A 32 -4.31 -13.35 -4.54
C MET A 32 -5.27 -14.02 -3.55
N ASP A 33 -5.53 -13.42 -2.39
CA ASP A 33 -6.52 -13.92 -1.44
C ASP A 33 -7.19 -12.80 -0.64
N MET A 34 -8.30 -12.31 -1.19
CA MET A 34 -9.13 -11.30 -0.53
C MET A 34 -9.86 -11.87 0.68
N GLY A 35 -10.13 -13.19 0.69
CA GLY A 35 -10.79 -13.88 1.78
C GLY A 35 -9.94 -13.90 3.04
N ALA A 36 -8.64 -14.14 2.91
CA ALA A 36 -7.69 -14.05 4.02
C ALA A 36 -7.67 -12.65 4.64
N THR A 37 -7.60 -11.60 3.81
CA THR A 37 -7.61 -10.21 4.28
C THR A 37 -8.92 -9.87 5.01
N ALA A 38 -10.06 -10.28 4.47
CA ALA A 38 -11.35 -10.15 5.13
C ALA A 38 -11.39 -10.93 6.47
N GLY A 39 -10.79 -12.12 6.53
CA GLY A 39 -10.65 -12.91 7.75
C GLY A 39 -9.89 -12.17 8.86
N TYR A 40 -8.78 -11.51 8.53
CA TYR A 40 -8.05 -10.66 9.49
C TYR A 40 -8.88 -9.45 9.95
N ILE A 41 -9.63 -8.82 9.05
CA ILE A 41 -10.52 -7.69 9.40
C ILE A 41 -11.66 -8.16 10.31
N ALA A 42 -12.24 -9.33 10.04
CA ALA A 42 -13.27 -9.94 10.87
C ALA A 42 -12.72 -10.33 12.25
N ALA A 43 -11.50 -10.86 12.32
CA ALA A 43 -10.83 -11.20 13.58
C ALA A 43 -10.57 -9.97 14.46
N ALA A 44 -10.38 -8.79 13.86
CA ALA A 44 -10.29 -7.51 14.57
C ALA A 44 -11.66 -6.98 15.05
N GLY A 45 -12.76 -7.66 14.73
CA GLY A 45 -14.11 -7.33 15.20
C GLY A 45 -14.87 -6.31 14.32
N PHE A 46 -14.36 -6.00 13.12
CA PHE A 46 -15.03 -5.05 12.23
C PHE A 46 -16.20 -5.68 11.46
N PRO A 47 -17.32 -4.94 11.28
CA PRO A 47 -18.44 -5.39 10.45
C PRO A 47 -18.09 -5.28 8.96
N PHE A 48 -18.73 -6.08 8.12
CA PHE A 48 -18.55 -6.09 6.65
C PHE A 48 -17.08 -6.25 6.19
N PRO A 49 -16.37 -7.30 6.64
CA PRO A 49 -14.94 -7.46 6.42
C PRO A 49 -14.52 -7.50 4.94
N LEU A 50 -15.33 -8.11 4.08
CA LEU A 50 -15.02 -8.19 2.64
C LEU A 50 -15.08 -6.83 1.96
N PHE A 51 -16.05 -5.98 2.32
CA PHE A 51 -16.15 -4.63 1.78
C PHE A 51 -14.94 -3.78 2.22
N LEU A 52 -14.58 -3.85 3.50
CA LEU A 52 -13.40 -3.18 4.04
C LEU A 52 -12.10 -3.69 3.38
N ALA A 53 -12.00 -4.99 3.08
CA ALA A 53 -10.86 -5.56 2.36
C ALA A 53 -10.72 -4.95 0.95
N TRP A 54 -11.83 -4.78 0.23
CA TRP A 54 -11.83 -4.09 -1.07
C TRP A 54 -11.47 -2.61 -0.97
N CYS A 55 -11.99 -1.89 0.03
CA CYS A 55 -11.60 -0.51 0.29
C CYS A 55 -10.09 -0.39 0.56
N ALA A 56 -9.53 -1.32 1.34
CA ALA A 56 -8.09 -1.38 1.60
C ALA A 56 -7.29 -1.67 0.33
N ALA A 57 -7.74 -2.61 -0.50
CA ALA A 57 -7.09 -2.92 -1.79
C ALA A 57 -7.08 -1.73 -2.75
N ILE A 58 -8.20 -0.98 -2.83
CA ILE A 58 -8.29 0.23 -3.67
C ILE A 58 -7.36 1.32 -3.15
N LEU A 59 -7.37 1.58 -1.84
CA LEU A 59 -6.50 2.58 -1.22
C LEU A 59 -5.03 2.28 -1.50
N GLU A 60 -4.61 1.03 -1.30
CA GLU A 60 -3.23 0.64 -1.55
C GLU A 60 -2.87 0.70 -3.04
N ALA A 61 -3.79 0.35 -3.96
CA ALA A 61 -3.57 0.50 -5.39
C ALA A 61 -3.37 1.96 -5.80
N LEU A 62 -4.14 2.89 -5.21
CA LEU A 62 -3.96 4.33 -5.43
C LEU A 62 -2.60 4.81 -4.88
N LEU A 63 -2.12 4.26 -3.76
CA LEU A 63 -0.81 4.58 -3.21
C LEU A 63 0.33 4.12 -4.13
N VAL A 64 0.22 2.96 -4.79
CA VAL A 64 1.20 2.53 -5.80
C VAL A 64 1.32 3.54 -6.94
N ILE A 65 0.20 4.13 -7.38
CA ILE A 65 0.19 5.09 -8.48
C ILE A 65 0.75 6.46 -8.04
N ALA A 66 0.55 6.83 -6.77
CA ALA A 66 0.95 8.15 -6.25
C ALA A 66 2.45 8.27 -5.91
N PHE A 67 3.13 7.16 -5.60
CA PHE A 67 4.54 7.11 -5.19
C PHE A 67 5.48 6.84 -6.36
#